data_AF-A0A953E3J8-F1
#
_entry.id   AF-A0A953E3J8-F1
#
_cell.length_a   1.000
_cell.length_b   1.000
_cell.length_c   1.000
_cell.angle_alpha   90.00
_cell.angle_beta   90.00
_cell.angle_gamma   90.00
#
_symmetry.space_group_name_H-M   'P 1'
#
loop_
_entity.id
_entity.type
_entity.pdbx_description
1 polymer ?
#
loop_
_entity_poly.entity_id
_entity_poly.type
_entity_poly.pdbx_seq_one_letter_code
_entity_poly.pdbx_strand_id
1 'polypeptide(L)'
;MVHLRGGAWANEPKDYMQRDQFTRSHAMDAVLEAALEMVEGDATRFAFREFYSCFPCVPKMARRKLELPEDTVPTVAGGLTFHGAPLNNYMLHAACAMVRELREAPGALGLLYGQGGFVTNHRTLVLGGNTDQPLISLDRQAEADRRRGPVPPLVEGRTGPATVETHTVVFRGDGTPDYGAVVLRLPDGARAMARVPREDQATLEALMSPTRSAIGLTGQLLSGREGLQEWRI
;
A
#
# COMPACT_ATOMS: atom_id res chain seq x y z
N MET A 1 22.54 -10.61 -22.70
CA MET A 1 21.10 -10.49 -23.04
C MET A 1 20.32 -10.43 -21.73
N VAL A 2 19.20 -9.71 -21.64
CA VAL A 2 18.38 -9.66 -20.42
C VAL A 2 17.09 -10.42 -20.70
N HIS A 3 16.85 -11.49 -19.97
CA HIS A 3 15.69 -12.37 -20.16
C HIS A 3 14.54 -11.98 -19.24
N LEU A 4 13.31 -12.20 -19.68
CA LEU A 4 12.13 -12.15 -18.81
C LEU A 4 11.97 -13.52 -18.15
N ARG A 5 11.99 -13.57 -16.82
CA ARG A 5 11.78 -14.81 -16.06
C ARG A 5 10.30 -15.07 -15.84
N GLY A 6 9.57 -14.01 -15.51
CA GLY A 6 8.15 -14.10 -15.27
C GLY A 6 7.69 -13.25 -14.12
N GLY A 7 6.42 -13.38 -13.77
CA GLY A 7 5.80 -12.57 -12.73
C GLY A 7 4.48 -13.14 -12.23
N ALA A 8 3.88 -12.40 -11.31
CA ALA A 8 2.57 -12.72 -10.78
C ALA A 8 1.68 -11.50 -10.71
N TRP A 9 0.37 -11.76 -10.62
CA TRP A 9 -0.63 -10.71 -10.47
C TRP A 9 -1.75 -11.10 -9.52
N ALA A 10 -2.25 -10.11 -8.78
CA ALA A 10 -3.46 -10.17 -7.96
C ALA A 10 -3.96 -8.74 -7.70
N ASN A 11 -5.20 -8.59 -7.25
CA ASN A 11 -5.77 -7.30 -6.87
C ASN A 11 -6.53 -7.39 -5.54
N GLU A 12 -6.54 -6.28 -4.81
CA GLU A 12 -7.46 -6.01 -3.70
C GLU A 12 -8.83 -5.54 -4.22
N PRO A 13 -9.88 -5.55 -3.36
CA PRO A 13 -11.10 -4.83 -3.65
C PRO A 13 -10.80 -3.38 -4.05
N LYS A 14 -11.44 -2.94 -5.14
CA LYS A 14 -11.28 -1.59 -5.69
C LYS A 14 -11.72 -0.53 -4.68
N ASP A 15 -12.85 -0.79 -4.03
CA ASP A 15 -13.31 -0.04 -2.88
C ASP A 15 -12.52 -0.48 -1.64
N TYR A 16 -11.75 0.43 -1.07
CA TYR A 16 -10.95 0.15 0.12
C TYR A 16 -11.83 -0.11 1.35
N MET A 17 -13.06 0.37 1.38
CA MET A 17 -14.01 0.09 2.47
C MET A 17 -14.47 -1.38 2.47
N GLN A 18 -14.31 -2.08 1.35
CA GLN A 18 -14.57 -3.51 1.23
C GLN A 18 -13.36 -4.39 1.60
N ARG A 19 -12.33 -3.82 2.21
CA ARG A 19 -11.17 -4.58 2.72
C ARG A 19 -11.42 -4.98 4.16
N ASP A 20 -10.98 -6.17 4.54
CA ASP A 20 -11.05 -6.64 5.93
C ASP A 20 -10.27 -5.74 6.90
N GLN A 21 -9.13 -5.19 6.46
CA GLN A 21 -8.24 -4.34 7.25
C GLN A 21 -7.41 -3.35 6.39
N PHE A 22 -6.63 -2.47 7.04
CA PHE A 22 -5.81 -1.43 6.39
C PHE A 22 -4.29 -1.48 6.65
N THR A 23 -3.81 -2.52 7.33
CA THR A 23 -2.42 -2.73 7.76
C THR A 23 -1.53 -3.50 6.78
N ARG A 24 -2.12 -4.28 5.86
CA ARG A 24 -1.42 -5.08 4.84
C ARG A 24 -2.26 -5.25 3.58
N SER A 25 -1.65 -5.78 2.53
CA SER A 25 -2.35 -6.20 1.30
C SER A 25 -2.12 -7.69 1.05
N HIS A 26 -3.19 -8.46 1.05
CA HIS A 26 -3.18 -9.89 0.71
C HIS A 26 -2.75 -10.13 -0.74
N ALA A 27 -3.14 -9.24 -1.65
CA ALA A 27 -2.74 -9.30 -3.05
C ALA A 27 -1.24 -8.99 -3.24
N MET A 28 -0.71 -7.98 -2.54
CA MET A 28 0.73 -7.71 -2.49
C MET A 28 1.50 -8.92 -1.96
N ASP A 29 1.06 -9.49 -0.84
CA ASP A 29 1.70 -10.64 -0.21
C ASP A 29 1.81 -11.81 -1.20
N ALA A 30 0.71 -12.14 -1.88
CA ALA A 30 0.64 -13.28 -2.79
C ALA A 30 1.54 -13.11 -4.04
N VAL A 31 1.65 -11.90 -4.61
CA VAL A 31 2.51 -11.69 -5.79
C VAL A 31 4.00 -11.61 -5.44
N LEU A 32 4.35 -11.14 -4.24
CA LEU A 32 5.73 -11.10 -3.75
C LEU A 32 6.21 -12.50 -3.35
N GLU A 33 5.36 -13.32 -2.75
CA GLU A 33 5.65 -14.74 -2.52
C GLU A 33 5.89 -15.49 -3.83
N ALA A 34 5.07 -15.23 -4.85
CA ALA A 34 5.27 -15.82 -6.16
C ALA A 34 6.62 -15.40 -6.81
N ALA A 35 7.10 -14.18 -6.52
CA ALA A 35 8.45 -13.78 -6.93
C ALA A 35 9.53 -14.50 -6.13
N LEU A 36 9.34 -14.70 -4.82
CA LEU A 36 10.26 -15.46 -3.96
C LEU A 36 10.39 -16.92 -4.39
N GLU A 37 9.30 -17.55 -4.80
CA GLU A 37 9.33 -18.92 -5.34
C GLU A 37 10.30 -19.06 -6.53
N MET A 38 10.44 -18.03 -7.38
CA MET A 38 11.37 -18.02 -8.53
C MET A 38 12.85 -17.96 -8.14
N VAL A 39 13.12 -17.63 -6.88
CA VAL A 39 14.47 -17.54 -6.30
C VAL A 39 14.62 -18.42 -5.06
N GLU A 40 13.80 -19.48 -4.95
CA GLU A 40 13.88 -20.47 -3.88
C GLU A 40 13.73 -19.86 -2.46
N GLY A 41 12.92 -18.81 -2.34
CA GLY A 41 12.65 -18.14 -1.06
C GLY A 41 13.67 -17.08 -0.66
N ASP A 42 14.80 -16.96 -1.36
CA ASP A 42 15.86 -16.02 -1.00
C ASP A 42 15.71 -14.67 -1.74
N ALA A 43 15.10 -13.70 -1.06
CA ALA A 43 14.92 -12.35 -1.58
C ALA A 43 16.25 -11.64 -1.90
N THR A 44 17.36 -12.06 -1.30
CA THR A 44 18.68 -11.44 -1.51
C THR A 44 19.25 -11.73 -2.89
N ARG A 45 18.79 -12.80 -3.55
CA ARG A 45 19.15 -13.15 -4.94
C ARG A 45 18.77 -12.10 -5.98
N PHE A 46 17.79 -11.25 -5.67
CA PHE A 46 17.52 -10.08 -6.51
C PHE A 46 18.61 -9.03 -6.30
N ALA A 47 19.68 -9.04 -7.09
CA ALA A 47 20.73 -8.01 -6.99
C ALA A 47 20.16 -6.59 -7.13
N PHE A 48 19.14 -6.43 -7.98
CA PHE A 48 18.49 -5.14 -8.24
C PHE A 48 16.99 -5.21 -7.99
N ARG A 49 16.41 -4.09 -7.55
CA ARG A 49 14.99 -4.02 -7.20
C ARG A 49 14.39 -2.67 -7.59
N GLU A 50 13.13 -2.69 -8.02
CA GLU A 50 12.27 -1.52 -8.07
C GLU A 50 10.96 -1.82 -7.38
N PHE A 51 10.67 -1.09 -6.31
CA PHE A 51 9.35 -1.07 -5.68
C PHE A 51 8.65 0.23 -6.03
N TYR A 52 7.47 0.13 -6.69
CA TYR A 52 6.62 1.28 -6.97
C TYR A 52 6.40 2.14 -5.72
N SER A 53 6.54 3.46 -5.86
CA SER A 53 6.78 4.35 -4.71
C SER A 53 6.09 5.72 -4.82
N CYS A 54 4.83 5.77 -5.28
CA CYS A 54 4.02 7.00 -5.23
C CYS A 54 3.90 7.56 -3.80
N PHE A 55 3.82 6.66 -2.81
CA PHE A 55 3.84 6.95 -1.38
C PHE A 55 4.77 5.97 -0.67
N PRO A 56 5.37 6.34 0.47
CA PRO A 56 6.36 5.52 1.16
C PRO A 56 5.80 4.22 1.74
N CYS A 57 4.48 4.06 1.89
CA CYS A 57 3.89 2.85 2.45
C CYS A 57 4.16 1.62 1.56
N VAL A 58 4.11 1.77 0.24
CA VAL A 58 4.27 0.65 -0.71
C VAL A 58 5.66 0.02 -0.65
N PRO A 59 6.78 0.75 -0.84
CA PRO A 59 8.12 0.15 -0.74
C PRO A 59 8.41 -0.38 0.66
N LYS A 60 7.89 0.26 1.73
CA LYS A 60 8.04 -0.23 3.11
C LYS A 60 7.34 -1.57 3.33
N MET A 61 6.11 -1.74 2.81
CA MET A 61 5.39 -3.02 2.89
C MET A 61 6.11 -4.10 2.08
N ALA A 62 6.53 -3.80 0.84
CA ALA A 62 7.25 -4.75 0.00
C ALA A 62 8.56 -5.22 0.64
N ARG A 63 9.38 -4.29 1.16
CA ARG A 63 10.62 -4.61 1.88
C ARG A 63 10.38 -5.55 3.06
N ARG A 64 9.38 -5.23 3.90
CA ARG A 64 9.02 -6.06 5.06
C ARG A 64 8.53 -7.44 4.63
N LYS A 65 7.71 -7.53 3.58
CA LYS A 65 7.20 -8.80 3.07
C LYS A 65 8.30 -9.70 2.51
N LEU A 66 9.31 -9.11 1.88
CA LEU A 66 10.48 -9.81 1.37
C LEU A 66 11.58 -10.02 2.42
N GLU A 67 11.34 -9.61 3.68
CA GLU A 67 12.29 -9.73 4.79
C GLU A 67 13.67 -9.12 4.50
N LEU A 68 13.70 -8.07 3.68
CA LEU A 68 14.93 -7.41 3.26
C LEU A 68 15.46 -6.48 4.37
N PRO A 69 16.79 -6.34 4.54
CA PRO A 69 17.42 -5.42 5.49
C PRO A 69 16.92 -3.97 5.39
N GLU A 70 16.99 -3.21 6.48
CA GLU A 70 16.48 -1.83 6.53
C GLU A 70 17.19 -0.87 5.58
N ASP A 71 18.49 -1.09 5.35
CA ASP A 71 19.35 -0.34 4.44
C ASP A 71 19.23 -0.78 2.97
N THR A 72 18.31 -1.69 2.65
CA THR A 72 18.07 -2.14 1.28
C THR A 72 17.64 -0.97 0.40
N VAL A 73 18.38 -0.72 -0.68
CA VAL A 73 18.00 0.23 -1.73
C VAL A 73 16.82 -0.35 -2.52
N PRO A 74 15.63 0.28 -2.50
CA PRO A 74 14.40 -0.31 -3.05
C PRO A 74 14.15 0.07 -4.52
N THR A 75 15.11 0.72 -5.19
CA THR A 75 14.90 1.32 -6.50
C THR A 75 16.17 1.31 -7.35
N VAL A 76 16.00 1.10 -8.65
CA VAL A 76 17.03 1.30 -9.68
C VAL A 76 16.82 2.59 -10.46
N ALA A 77 15.62 3.20 -10.36
CA ALA A 77 15.26 4.40 -11.10
C ALA A 77 15.26 5.68 -10.24
N GLY A 78 15.25 5.56 -8.92
CA GLY A 78 15.18 6.68 -7.96
C GLY A 78 13.81 6.86 -7.29
N GLY A 79 12.81 6.03 -7.60
CA GLY A 79 11.46 6.13 -7.03
C GLY A 79 10.59 7.23 -7.67
N LEU A 80 9.26 7.12 -7.58
CA LEU A 80 8.36 8.13 -8.17
C LEU A 80 8.59 9.52 -7.59
N THR A 81 8.92 9.60 -6.30
CA THR A 81 9.14 10.86 -5.59
C THR A 81 10.24 11.71 -6.23
N PHE A 82 11.31 11.09 -6.73
CA PHE A 82 12.50 11.81 -7.22
C PHE A 82 12.72 11.68 -8.73
N HIS A 83 12.34 10.56 -9.34
CA HIS A 83 12.53 10.35 -10.77
C HIS A 83 11.68 11.31 -11.62
N GLY A 84 10.46 11.60 -11.14
CA GLY A 84 9.44 12.28 -11.93
C GLY A 84 8.94 11.39 -13.08
N ALA A 85 7.69 10.94 -13.01
CA ALA A 85 7.02 10.28 -14.14
C ALA A 85 5.50 10.35 -13.99
N PRO A 86 4.74 10.48 -15.09
CA PRO A 86 3.30 10.67 -15.05
C PRO A 86 2.58 9.38 -14.64
N LEU A 87 2.11 9.36 -13.38
CA LEU A 87 1.14 8.40 -12.83
C LEU A 87 1.44 6.93 -13.23
N ASN A 88 0.80 6.48 -14.30
CA ASN A 88 0.71 5.08 -14.69
C ASN A 88 1.92 4.57 -15.49
N ASN A 89 2.77 5.45 -16.05
CA ASN A 89 3.87 5.01 -16.92
C ASN A 89 5.21 4.79 -16.19
N TYR A 90 5.31 5.10 -14.90
CA TYR A 90 6.59 5.04 -14.16
C TYR A 90 7.29 3.66 -14.26
N MET A 91 6.55 2.56 -14.11
CA MET A 91 7.16 1.23 -14.10
C MET A 91 7.80 0.84 -15.44
N LEU A 92 7.38 1.46 -16.55
CA LEU A 92 8.05 1.27 -17.84
C LEU A 92 9.45 1.91 -17.83
N HIS A 93 9.58 3.11 -17.26
CA HIS A 93 10.89 3.77 -17.07
C HIS A 93 11.78 2.97 -16.12
N ALA A 94 11.20 2.44 -15.04
CA ALA A 94 11.93 1.57 -14.13
C ALA A 94 12.39 0.26 -14.78
N ALA A 95 11.58 -0.33 -15.67
CA ALA A 95 12.01 -1.50 -16.45
C ALA A 95 13.22 -1.17 -17.34
N CYS A 96 13.22 0.00 -17.99
CA CYS A 96 14.37 0.47 -18.75
C CYS A 96 15.62 0.65 -17.87
N ALA A 97 15.48 1.19 -16.65
CA ALA A 97 16.58 1.31 -15.71
C ALA A 97 17.11 -0.06 -15.25
N MET A 98 16.21 -0.97 -14.88
CA MET A 98 16.53 -2.35 -14.50
C MET A 98 17.30 -3.08 -15.59
N VAL A 99 16.88 -2.94 -16.86
CA VAL A 99 17.58 -3.56 -18.00
C VAL A 99 19.01 -3.01 -18.16
N ARG A 100 19.26 -1.73 -17.85
CA ARG A 100 20.63 -1.17 -17.87
C ARG A 100 21.50 -1.79 -16.78
N GLU A 101 21.02 -1.82 -15.55
CA GLU A 101 21.74 -2.44 -14.42
C GLU A 101 22.07 -3.92 -14.71
N LEU A 102 21.10 -4.68 -15.22
CA LEU A 102 21.28 -6.10 -15.55
C LEU A 102 22.22 -6.36 -16.72
N ARG A 103 22.47 -5.38 -17.60
CA ARG A 103 23.47 -5.51 -18.68
C ARG A 103 24.89 -5.37 -18.16
N GLU A 104 25.09 -4.55 -17.13
CA GLU A 104 26.39 -4.35 -16.48
C GLU A 104 26.72 -5.46 -15.47
N ALA A 105 25.72 -6.24 -15.04
CA ALA A 105 25.91 -7.38 -14.13
C ALA A 105 25.34 -8.70 -14.72
N PRO A 106 26.06 -9.34 -15.66
CA PRO A 106 25.62 -10.60 -16.27
C PRO A 106 25.30 -11.68 -15.22
N GLY A 107 24.15 -12.35 -15.38
CA GLY A 107 23.70 -13.40 -14.47
C GLY A 107 22.94 -12.89 -13.23
N ALA A 108 22.95 -11.59 -12.94
CA ALA A 108 22.16 -11.01 -11.86
C ALA A 108 20.65 -11.08 -12.15
N LEU A 109 19.84 -11.05 -11.09
CA LEU A 109 18.38 -10.99 -11.15
C LEU A 109 17.88 -9.64 -10.67
N GLY A 110 16.83 -9.14 -11.35
CA GLY A 110 16.14 -7.91 -11.02
C GLY A 110 14.67 -8.18 -10.69
N LEU A 111 14.15 -7.54 -9.64
CA LEU A 111 12.73 -7.59 -9.28
C LEU A 111 12.07 -6.23 -9.51
N LEU A 112 11.07 -6.18 -10.38
CA LEU A 112 10.14 -5.06 -10.49
C LEU A 112 8.85 -5.41 -9.75
N TYR A 113 8.38 -4.52 -8.90
CA TYR A 113 7.08 -4.59 -8.26
C TYR A 113 6.26 -3.34 -8.58
N GLY A 114 5.20 -3.52 -9.36
CA GLY A 114 4.26 -2.49 -9.77
C GLY A 114 3.01 -2.48 -8.89
N GLN A 115 2.57 -1.28 -8.51
CA GLN A 115 1.35 -1.05 -7.75
C GLN A 115 0.47 0.00 -8.45
N GLY A 116 -0.86 -0.21 -8.42
CA GLY A 116 -1.83 0.77 -8.96
C GLY A 116 -3.03 1.01 -8.03
N GLY A 117 -3.61 2.22 -8.08
CA GLY A 117 -4.73 2.65 -7.25
C GLY A 117 -4.36 2.85 -5.77
N PHE A 118 -5.29 2.59 -4.85
CA PHE A 118 -5.09 2.67 -3.41
C PHE A 118 -4.53 1.35 -2.87
N VAL A 119 -3.33 0.95 -3.32
CA VAL A 119 -2.79 -0.41 -3.04
C VAL A 119 -3.80 -1.46 -3.54
N THR A 120 -4.27 -1.29 -4.79
CA THR A 120 -5.35 -2.10 -5.36
C THR A 120 -4.81 -3.15 -6.33
N ASN A 121 -3.97 -2.75 -7.28
CA ASN A 121 -3.46 -3.65 -8.31
C ASN A 121 -2.00 -3.99 -8.04
N HIS A 122 -1.63 -5.25 -8.13
CA HIS A 122 -0.29 -5.73 -7.76
C HIS A 122 0.32 -6.59 -8.86
N ARG A 123 1.52 -6.25 -9.31
CA ARG A 123 2.23 -6.99 -10.36
C ARG A 123 3.70 -7.14 -9.97
N THR A 124 4.26 -8.33 -10.17
CA THR A 124 5.70 -8.56 -10.12
C THR A 124 6.24 -8.91 -11.49
N LEU A 125 7.50 -8.58 -11.75
CA LEU A 125 8.23 -9.05 -12.92
C LEU A 125 9.70 -9.26 -12.52
N VAL A 126 10.18 -10.49 -12.69
CA VAL A 126 11.57 -10.86 -12.52
C VAL A 126 12.25 -10.85 -13.89
N LEU A 127 13.41 -10.19 -13.97
CA LEU A 127 14.24 -10.11 -15.17
C LEU A 127 15.67 -10.55 -14.88
N GLY A 128 16.41 -10.88 -15.94
CA GLY A 128 17.81 -11.25 -15.88
C GLY A 128 18.04 -12.74 -15.63
N GLY A 129 19.23 -13.03 -15.10
CA GLY A 129 19.77 -14.38 -15.03
C GLY A 129 20.06 -14.97 -16.42
N ASN A 130 20.69 -16.14 -16.42
CA ASN A 130 20.76 -17.01 -17.59
C ASN A 130 19.70 -18.09 -17.38
N THR A 131 18.72 -18.17 -18.28
CA THR A 131 17.65 -19.15 -18.18
C THR A 131 17.19 -19.58 -19.56
N ASP A 132 16.95 -20.88 -19.71
CA ASP A 132 16.21 -21.46 -20.83
C ASP A 132 14.80 -21.91 -20.41
N GLN A 133 14.43 -21.59 -19.16
CA GLN A 133 13.10 -21.89 -18.62
C GLN A 133 12.01 -21.05 -19.31
N PRO A 134 10.80 -21.59 -19.47
CA PRO A 134 9.68 -20.84 -20.03
C PRO A 134 9.31 -19.64 -19.15
N LEU A 135 8.74 -18.60 -19.79
CA LEU A 135 8.22 -17.44 -19.10
C LEU A 135 7.11 -17.83 -18.12
N ILE A 136 7.25 -17.43 -16.86
CA ILE A 136 6.27 -17.71 -15.82
C ILE A 136 5.24 -16.56 -15.75
N SER A 137 3.95 -16.88 -15.74
CA SER A 137 2.88 -15.91 -15.51
C SER A 137 1.85 -16.51 -14.56
N LEU A 138 1.80 -15.98 -13.33
CA LEU A 138 0.98 -16.54 -12.25
C LEU A 138 -0.19 -15.63 -11.91
N ASP A 139 -1.39 -16.18 -11.98
CA ASP A 139 -2.58 -15.60 -11.36
C ASP A 139 -2.64 -16.02 -9.89
N ARG A 140 -2.52 -15.03 -8.99
CA ARG A 140 -2.58 -15.22 -7.54
C ARG A 140 -3.86 -14.64 -6.93
N GLN A 141 -4.86 -14.31 -7.74
CA GLN A 141 -6.10 -13.71 -7.27
C GLN A 141 -6.83 -14.62 -6.28
N ALA A 142 -7.00 -15.91 -6.60
CA ALA A 142 -7.69 -16.85 -5.72
C ALA A 142 -6.97 -17.05 -4.37
N GLU A 143 -5.63 -16.98 -4.35
CA GLU A 143 -4.85 -17.04 -3.12
C GLU A 143 -5.04 -15.77 -2.28
N ALA A 144 -4.99 -14.59 -2.91
CA ALA A 144 -5.26 -13.33 -2.24
C ALA A 144 -6.68 -13.29 -1.64
N ASP A 145 -7.68 -13.77 -2.38
CA ASP A 145 -9.08 -13.78 -1.95
C ASP A 145 -9.29 -14.70 -0.73
N ARG A 146 -8.65 -15.88 -0.71
CA ARG A 146 -8.74 -16.82 0.43
C ARG A 146 -8.18 -16.28 1.74
N ARG A 147 -7.23 -15.34 1.68
CA ARG A 147 -6.59 -14.76 2.88
C ARG A 147 -7.41 -13.66 3.53
N ARG A 148 -8.44 -13.15 2.86
CA ARG A 148 -9.27 -12.05 3.36
C ARG A 148 -10.10 -12.51 4.55
N GLY A 149 -10.08 -11.70 5.60
CA GLY A 149 -11.00 -11.81 6.72
C GLY A 149 -12.40 -11.28 6.39
N PRO A 150 -13.31 -11.29 7.38
CA PRO A 150 -14.63 -10.69 7.24
C PRO A 150 -14.51 -9.19 6.98
N VAL A 151 -15.27 -8.69 6.01
CA VAL A 151 -15.36 -7.26 5.68
C VAL A 151 -16.42 -6.63 6.56
N PRO A 152 -16.06 -5.64 7.40
CA PRO A 152 -17.07 -5.08 8.27
C PRO A 152 -17.98 -4.10 7.51
N PRO A 153 -19.28 -4.10 7.81
CA PRO A 153 -20.26 -3.33 7.04
C PRO A 153 -20.02 -1.83 7.23
N LEU A 154 -20.06 -1.07 6.13
CA LEU A 154 -20.11 0.39 6.18
C LEU A 154 -21.54 0.83 6.48
N VAL A 155 -21.72 1.62 7.53
CA VAL A 155 -23.01 2.16 7.95
C VAL A 155 -22.97 3.69 7.98
N GLU A 156 -24.10 4.31 7.66
CA GLU A 156 -24.29 5.76 7.65
C GLU A 156 -25.36 6.17 8.68
N GLY A 157 -25.31 7.43 9.13
CA GLY A 157 -26.34 8.02 10.00
C GLY A 157 -26.36 7.48 11.43
N ARG A 158 -25.41 6.62 11.82
CA ARG A 158 -25.29 6.09 13.18
C ARG A 158 -24.59 7.09 14.10
N THR A 159 -25.08 7.29 15.32
CA THR A 159 -24.42 8.14 16.31
C THR A 159 -24.03 7.34 17.55
N GLY A 160 -23.13 7.90 18.37
CA GLY A 160 -22.66 7.32 19.63
C GLY A 160 -21.17 7.00 19.65
N PRO A 161 -20.70 6.17 20.59
CA PRO A 161 -19.29 5.84 20.74
C PRO A 161 -18.71 5.21 19.48
N ALA A 162 -17.55 5.69 19.04
CA ALA A 162 -16.85 5.14 17.88
C ALA A 162 -15.33 5.30 18.02
N THR A 163 -14.59 4.28 17.60
CA THR A 163 -13.14 4.14 17.80
C THR A 163 -12.38 4.27 16.49
N VAL A 164 -11.30 5.03 16.44
CA VAL A 164 -10.50 5.23 15.21
C VAL A 164 -9.85 3.92 14.74
N GLU A 165 -10.16 3.51 13.51
CA GLU A 165 -9.48 2.41 12.80
C GLU A 165 -8.31 2.93 11.95
N THR A 166 -8.52 4.07 11.27
CA THR A 166 -7.49 4.79 10.52
C THR A 166 -7.93 6.23 10.30
N HIS A 167 -6.97 7.12 10.06
CA HIS A 167 -7.24 8.54 9.85
C HIS A 167 -6.19 9.21 8.98
N THR A 168 -6.54 10.40 8.50
CA THR A 168 -5.60 11.38 7.95
C THR A 168 -6.07 12.78 8.30
N VAL A 169 -5.16 13.76 8.27
CA VAL A 169 -5.49 15.18 8.41
C VAL A 169 -5.13 15.88 7.11
N VAL A 170 -6.10 16.60 6.56
CA VAL A 170 -5.92 17.43 5.38
C VAL A 170 -5.49 18.82 5.82
N PHE A 171 -4.40 19.29 5.24
CA PHE A 171 -3.82 20.61 5.53
C PHE A 171 -4.09 21.59 4.40
N ARG A 172 -4.18 22.86 4.75
CA ARG A 172 -4.29 24.00 3.84
C ARG A 172 -2.92 24.35 3.27
N GLY A 173 -2.90 25.19 2.23
CA GLY A 173 -1.66 25.64 1.60
C GLY A 173 -0.72 26.45 2.52
N ASP A 174 -1.25 27.01 3.61
CA ASP A 174 -0.49 27.69 4.66
C ASP A 174 0.04 26.76 5.75
N GLY A 175 -0.21 25.44 5.62
CA GLY A 175 0.23 24.43 6.58
C GLY A 175 -0.68 24.29 7.81
N THR A 176 -1.79 25.01 7.90
CA THR A 176 -2.77 24.83 8.99
C THR A 176 -3.71 23.65 8.70
N PRO A 177 -4.17 22.90 9.72
CA PRO A 177 -5.16 21.83 9.53
C PRO A 177 -6.49 22.37 8.98
N ASP A 178 -7.03 21.74 7.94
CA ASP A 178 -8.36 22.05 7.39
C ASP A 178 -9.43 21.12 7.97
N TYR A 179 -9.18 19.81 8.00
CA TYR A 179 -10.06 18.83 8.65
C TYR A 179 -9.37 17.47 8.81
N GLY A 180 -9.87 16.67 9.74
CA GLY A 180 -9.54 15.25 9.84
C GLY A 180 -10.55 14.39 9.06
N ALA A 181 -10.09 13.35 8.40
CA ALA A 181 -10.92 12.28 7.87
C ALA A 181 -10.63 11.01 8.66
N VAL A 182 -11.66 10.44 9.29
CA VAL A 182 -11.53 9.25 10.15
C VAL A 182 -12.41 8.12 9.63
N VAL A 183 -11.86 6.91 9.62
CA VAL A 183 -12.61 5.66 9.53
C VAL A 183 -12.70 5.10 10.94
N LEU A 184 -13.92 4.77 11.36
CA LEU A 184 -14.25 4.45 12.74
C LEU A 184 -14.83 3.03 12.85
N ARG A 185 -14.69 2.45 14.04
CA ARG A 185 -15.35 1.22 14.49
C ARG A 185 -16.43 1.53 15.50
N LEU A 186 -17.63 1.04 15.24
CA LEU A 186 -18.73 1.06 16.19
C LEU A 186 -18.63 -0.15 17.14
N PRO A 187 -19.33 -0.15 18.30
CA PRO A 187 -19.31 -1.27 19.24
C PRO A 187 -19.81 -2.60 18.66
N ASP A 188 -20.65 -2.55 17.62
CA ASP A 188 -21.14 -3.72 16.88
C ASP A 188 -20.16 -4.20 15.78
N GLY A 189 -19.00 -3.56 15.65
CA GLY A 189 -17.95 -3.87 14.69
C GLY A 189 -18.12 -3.21 13.32
N ALA A 190 -19.24 -2.55 13.04
CA ALA A 190 -19.45 -1.82 11.78
C ALA A 190 -18.44 -0.67 11.60
N ARG A 191 -18.22 -0.29 10.35
CA ARG A 191 -17.45 0.90 9.98
C ARG A 191 -18.37 2.09 9.78
N ALA A 192 -17.89 3.27 10.19
CA ALA A 192 -18.42 4.54 9.75
C ALA A 192 -17.28 5.45 9.26
N MET A 193 -17.62 6.46 8.49
CA MET A 193 -16.71 7.54 8.10
C MET A 193 -17.21 8.85 8.67
N ALA A 194 -16.29 9.64 9.20
CA ALA A 194 -16.62 10.95 9.75
C ALA A 194 -15.52 11.97 9.47
N ARG A 195 -15.91 13.24 9.57
CA ARG A 195 -15.02 14.39 9.51
C ARG A 195 -14.74 14.90 10.92
N VAL A 196 -13.52 15.33 11.16
CA VAL A 196 -13.18 16.20 12.30
C VAL A 196 -13.14 17.63 11.76
N PRO A 197 -14.08 18.51 12.15
CA PRO A 197 -14.13 19.86 11.62
C PRO A 197 -12.92 20.66 12.10
N ARG A 198 -12.55 21.67 11.31
CA ARG A 198 -11.43 22.58 11.63
C ARG A 198 -11.58 23.23 13.00
N GLU A 199 -12.81 23.52 13.39
CA GLU A 199 -13.14 24.23 14.62
C GLU A 199 -12.84 23.37 15.86
N ASP A 200 -12.72 22.04 15.71
CA ASP A 200 -12.35 21.12 16.77
C ASP A 200 -10.82 20.87 16.79
N GLN A 201 -10.10 21.88 17.26
CA GLN A 201 -8.65 21.83 17.38
C GLN A 201 -8.18 20.72 18.34
N ALA A 202 -8.91 20.44 19.42
CA ALA A 202 -8.54 19.41 20.38
C ALA A 202 -8.51 18.01 19.74
N THR A 203 -9.53 17.67 18.95
CA THR A 203 -9.56 16.40 18.22
C THR A 203 -8.47 16.36 17.13
N LEU A 204 -8.25 17.45 16.39
CA LEU A 204 -7.19 17.52 15.38
C LEU A 204 -5.79 17.35 15.99
N GLU A 205 -5.51 17.99 17.11
CA GLU A 205 -4.26 17.84 17.87
C GLU A 205 -4.04 16.39 18.31
N ALA A 206 -5.10 15.71 18.77
CA ALA A 206 -5.03 14.30 19.12
C ALA A 206 -4.71 13.42 17.90
N LEU A 207 -5.30 13.70 16.74
CA LEU A 207 -5.01 12.98 15.49
C LEU A 207 -3.58 13.20 14.98
N MET A 208 -2.98 14.35 15.25
CA MET A 208 -1.64 14.73 14.78
C MET A 208 -0.53 14.48 15.80
N SER A 209 -0.84 13.89 16.97
CA SER A 209 0.12 13.72 18.05
C SER A 209 1.36 12.93 17.61
N PRO A 210 2.59 13.48 17.78
CA PRO A 210 3.82 12.75 17.43
C PRO A 210 4.21 11.70 18.47
N THR A 211 3.55 11.68 19.63
CA THR A 211 3.91 10.82 20.77
C THR A 211 2.88 9.74 21.06
N ARG A 212 1.67 9.85 20.49
CA ARG A 212 0.59 8.89 20.70
C ARG A 212 -0.16 8.66 19.39
N SER A 213 -0.35 7.39 19.04
CA SER A 213 -1.21 7.01 17.93
C SER A 213 -2.66 7.31 18.26
N ALA A 214 -3.40 7.90 17.32
CA ALA A 214 -4.85 8.05 17.43
C ALA A 214 -5.61 6.76 17.10
N ILE A 215 -4.95 5.74 16.54
CA ILE A 215 -5.58 4.43 16.30
C ILE A 215 -6.01 3.84 17.65
N GLY A 216 -7.28 3.45 17.75
CA GLY A 216 -7.86 2.96 18.99
C GLY A 216 -8.42 4.05 19.92
N LEU A 217 -8.30 5.34 19.57
CA LEU A 217 -8.93 6.42 20.34
C LEU A 217 -10.45 6.36 20.17
N THR A 218 -11.19 6.35 21.27
CA THR A 218 -12.66 6.37 21.27
C THR A 218 -13.17 7.79 21.48
N GLY A 219 -14.09 8.20 20.62
CA GLY A 219 -14.80 9.47 20.71
C GLY A 219 -16.29 9.29 20.43
N GLN A 220 -16.98 10.39 20.14
CA GLN A 220 -18.40 10.41 19.80
C GLN A 220 -18.60 10.70 18.32
N LEU A 221 -19.30 9.80 17.63
CA LEU A 221 -19.82 9.98 16.29
C LEU A 221 -21.17 10.70 16.36
N LEU A 222 -21.30 11.79 15.61
CA LEU A 222 -22.45 12.69 15.63
C LEU A 222 -22.97 12.90 14.21
N SER A 223 -24.23 13.30 14.11
CA SER A 223 -24.75 13.85 12.86
C SER A 223 -24.11 15.22 12.65
N GLY A 224 -23.40 15.39 11.54
CA GLY A 224 -22.81 16.67 11.15
C GLY A 224 -23.67 17.42 10.14
N ARG A 225 -23.10 18.47 9.55
CA ARG A 225 -23.77 19.29 8.53
C ARG A 225 -23.71 18.63 7.16
N GLU A 226 -24.69 18.97 6.30
CA GLU A 226 -24.69 18.59 4.88
C GLU A 226 -24.61 17.06 4.62
N GLY A 227 -25.10 16.25 5.56
CA GLY A 227 -25.11 14.79 5.44
C GLY A 227 -23.79 14.11 5.80
N LEU A 228 -22.75 14.86 6.18
CA LEU A 228 -21.50 14.30 6.70
C LEU A 228 -21.64 14.02 8.19
N GLN A 229 -21.06 12.91 8.66
CA GLN A 229 -20.94 12.64 10.09
C GLN A 229 -19.71 13.35 10.65
N GLU A 230 -19.80 13.78 11.91
CA GLU A 230 -18.70 14.40 12.64
C GLU A 230 -18.22 13.50 13.77
N TRP A 231 -16.92 13.50 14.06
CA TRP A 231 -16.36 12.76 15.18
C TRP A 231 -15.45 13.66 16.01
N ARG A 232 -15.56 13.52 17.34
CA ARG A 232 -14.78 14.28 18.32
C ARG A 232 -14.52 13.49 19.59
N ILE A 233 -13.48 13.86 20.32
CA ILE A 233 -13.16 13.32 21.65
C ILE A 233 -13.69 14.17 22.80
#